data_AF-F0RG59-F1
#
_entry.id   AF-F0RG59-F1
#
_cell.length_a   1.000
_cell.length_b   1.000
_cell.length_c   1.000
_cell.angle_alpha   90.00
_cell.angle_beta   90.00
_cell.angle_gamma   90.00
#
_symmetry.space_group_name_H-M   'P 1'
#
loop_
_entity.id
_entity.type
_entity.pdbx_description
1 polymer ?
#
loop_
_entity_poly.entity_id
_entity_poly.type
_entity_poly.pdbx_seq_one_letter_code
_entity_poly.pdbx_strand_id
1 'polypeptide(L)'
;MKKVLFLAIVIVGFSLQGVAQDKKQLDKESIKDMCGCFKVNFKYTETFAPEIDYEKHLDYTSGALEWAELIEDENNKLSIQHLLVIKDTMVIKHWRQDWLYENNRVFHYDKDKKWVFTELPENEVKGQWTQLVYQVDDSPRYSGSATWIHADGKNYWENKSDSPLPRREYSKRSDYNVMARGNRQEITDYGWLHEQDNDKIIRETGKKDVLLAQEKGYNTYVRVPDEQCKAAKDWWKNNKKFWAKVRSAWNKVYTKNSKIELAKAVDKKPLFMHFYELEKKNANEKEILALIQKFASTKTTENAPGK
;
A
#
# COMPACT_ATOMS: atom_id res chain seq x y z
N MET A 1 5.80 -66.33 -11.91
CA MET A 1 4.48 -65.66 -11.81
C MET A 1 4.72 -64.18 -11.53
N LYS A 2 4.06 -63.32 -12.30
CA LYS A 2 4.34 -61.88 -12.43
C LYS A 2 3.80 -61.07 -11.24
N LYS A 3 4.63 -60.12 -10.79
CA LYS A 3 4.31 -58.73 -10.40
C LYS A 3 2.86 -58.44 -10.00
N VAL A 4 2.59 -58.12 -8.73
CA VAL A 4 1.79 -56.95 -8.30
C VAL A 4 2.06 -56.70 -6.81
N LEU A 5 2.88 -55.70 -6.46
CA LEU A 5 2.82 -55.06 -5.14
C LEU A 5 3.42 -53.65 -5.20
N PHE A 6 2.78 -52.75 -5.95
CA PHE A 6 3.09 -51.32 -5.90
C PHE A 6 1.83 -50.55 -6.34
N LEU A 7 0.87 -50.38 -5.44
CA LEU A 7 -0.19 -49.38 -5.63
C LEU A 7 -0.86 -49.03 -4.29
N ALA A 8 -0.16 -48.28 -3.42
CA ALA A 8 -0.77 -47.71 -2.23
C ALA A 8 -0.09 -46.42 -1.74
N ILE A 9 0.49 -45.59 -2.62
CA ILE A 9 1.01 -44.26 -2.23
C ILE A 9 0.82 -43.27 -3.40
N VAL A 10 -0.41 -42.86 -3.72
CA VAL A 10 -0.64 -41.70 -4.63
C VAL A 10 -1.82 -40.80 -4.21
N ILE A 11 -2.64 -41.14 -3.20
CA ILE A 11 -3.90 -40.40 -2.95
C ILE A 11 -3.78 -39.24 -1.93
N VAL A 12 -2.62 -38.99 -1.32
CA VAL A 12 -2.49 -37.90 -0.31
C VAL A 12 -2.10 -36.54 -0.92
N GLY A 13 -1.73 -36.48 -2.21
CA GLY A 13 -1.29 -35.23 -2.85
C GLY A 13 -2.42 -34.31 -3.37
N PHE A 14 -3.63 -34.82 -3.59
CA PHE A 14 -4.71 -34.07 -4.22
C PHE A 14 -5.50 -33.17 -3.25
N SER A 15 -5.58 -33.52 -1.97
CA SER A 15 -6.39 -32.79 -0.99
C SER A 15 -5.79 -31.43 -0.61
N LEU A 16 -4.46 -31.29 -0.61
CA LEU A 16 -3.78 -30.06 -0.21
C LEU A 16 -3.86 -28.95 -1.28
N GLN A 17 -3.95 -29.32 -2.56
CA GLN A 17 -4.05 -28.34 -3.65
C GLN A 17 -5.44 -27.68 -3.71
N GLY A 18 -6.51 -28.43 -3.44
CA GLY A 18 -7.87 -27.89 -3.39
C GLY A 18 -8.05 -26.83 -2.30
N VAL A 19 -7.60 -27.13 -1.07
CA VAL A 19 -7.70 -26.21 0.08
C VAL A 19 -6.94 -24.90 -0.16
N ALA A 20 -5.76 -24.96 -0.79
CA ALA A 20 -4.98 -23.76 -1.10
C ALA A 20 -5.65 -22.89 -2.19
N GLN A 21 -6.27 -23.52 -3.20
CA GLN A 21 -7.02 -22.81 -4.24
C GLN A 21 -8.27 -22.14 -3.66
N ASP A 22 -8.99 -22.82 -2.78
CA ASP A 22 -10.16 -22.29 -2.07
C ASP A 22 -9.77 -21.11 -1.17
N LYS A 23 -8.67 -21.24 -0.40
CA LYS A 23 -8.15 -20.14 0.43
C LYS A 23 -7.81 -18.92 -0.42
N LYS A 24 -7.04 -19.08 -1.49
CA LYS A 24 -6.65 -17.96 -2.34
C LYS A 24 -7.87 -17.23 -2.92
N GLN A 25 -8.94 -17.96 -3.24
CA GLN A 25 -10.18 -17.36 -3.71
C GLN A 25 -10.86 -16.53 -2.60
N LEU A 26 -10.92 -17.03 -1.37
CA LEU A 26 -11.40 -16.28 -0.20
C LEU A 26 -10.57 -15.01 0.06
N ASP A 27 -9.23 -15.11 -0.07
CA ASP A 27 -8.33 -13.96 0.06
C ASP A 27 -8.68 -12.89 -0.99
N LYS A 28 -8.91 -13.29 -2.26
CA LYS A 28 -9.28 -12.37 -3.35
C LYS A 28 -10.63 -11.71 -3.09
N GLU A 29 -11.61 -12.46 -2.61
CA GLU A 29 -12.93 -11.93 -2.28
C GLU A 29 -12.83 -10.89 -1.16
N SER A 30 -12.06 -11.19 -0.11
CA SER A 30 -11.80 -10.23 0.97
C SER A 30 -11.12 -8.95 0.48
N ILE A 31 -10.15 -9.06 -0.43
CA ILE A 31 -9.54 -7.88 -1.05
C ILE A 31 -10.57 -7.08 -1.87
N LYS A 32 -11.42 -7.76 -2.64
CA LYS A 32 -12.46 -7.12 -3.46
C LYS A 32 -13.56 -6.47 -2.62
N ASP A 33 -13.84 -6.99 -1.43
CA ASP A 33 -14.81 -6.41 -0.49
C ASP A 33 -14.36 -5.04 0.06
N MET A 34 -13.08 -4.67 -0.11
CA MET A 34 -12.61 -3.31 0.14
C MET A 34 -12.97 -2.31 -0.97
N CYS A 35 -13.59 -2.76 -2.07
CA CYS A 35 -14.09 -1.90 -3.15
C CYS A 35 -15.52 -1.41 -2.86
N GLY A 36 -15.85 -0.22 -3.38
CA GLY A 36 -17.16 0.40 -3.20
C GLY A 36 -17.07 1.84 -2.69
N CYS A 37 -18.25 2.38 -2.33
CA CYS A 37 -18.37 3.71 -1.78
C CYS A 37 -18.43 3.65 -0.26
N PHE A 38 -17.58 4.41 0.41
CA PHE A 38 -17.44 4.37 1.85
C PHE A 38 -17.49 5.76 2.46
N LYS A 39 -18.19 5.89 3.58
CA LYS A 39 -17.93 6.95 4.54
C LYS A 39 -16.75 6.52 5.40
N VAL A 40 -15.62 7.18 5.20
CA VAL A 40 -14.37 6.88 5.88
C VAL A 40 -14.18 7.80 7.07
N ASN A 41 -13.83 7.25 8.22
CA ASN A 41 -13.36 8.02 9.37
C ASN A 41 -11.94 7.58 9.71
N PHE A 42 -11.07 8.54 9.95
CA PHE A 42 -9.71 8.33 10.41
C PHE A 42 -9.58 8.81 11.85
N LYS A 43 -9.20 7.92 12.77
CA LYS A 43 -8.99 8.24 14.19
C LYS A 43 -7.60 7.78 14.60
N TYR A 44 -6.82 8.65 15.25
CA TYR A 44 -5.50 8.31 15.76
C TYR A 44 -5.31 8.87 17.16
N THR A 45 -4.73 8.06 18.05
CA THR A 45 -4.40 8.43 19.42
C THR A 45 -3.04 7.85 19.81
N GLU A 46 -2.20 8.63 20.48
CA GLU A 46 -0.94 8.14 21.03
C GLU A 46 -1.20 7.35 22.33
N THR A 47 -0.65 6.14 22.41
CA THR A 47 -1.00 5.16 23.45
C THR A 47 0.09 5.00 24.49
N PHE A 48 1.29 4.61 24.10
CA PHE A 48 2.41 4.35 25.01
C PHE A 48 3.64 5.13 24.55
N ALA A 49 4.44 5.61 25.48
CA ALA A 49 5.73 6.24 25.19
C ALA A 49 6.78 5.69 26.17
N PRO A 50 8.03 5.49 25.74
CA PRO A 50 9.09 5.01 26.64
C PRO A 50 9.47 6.04 27.71
N GLU A 51 9.47 7.32 27.35
CA GLU A 51 9.87 8.40 28.24
C GLU A 51 8.70 8.82 29.15
N ILE A 52 8.99 8.95 30.45
CA ILE A 52 7.97 9.21 31.49
C ILE A 52 7.37 10.62 31.39
N ASP A 53 8.14 11.57 30.88
CA ASP A 53 7.77 12.97 30.71
C ASP A 53 7.26 13.27 29.29
N TYR A 54 7.05 12.24 28.47
CA TYR A 54 6.49 12.42 27.13
C TYR A 54 5.03 12.89 27.19
N GLU A 55 4.80 14.12 26.75
CA GLU A 55 3.45 14.64 26.54
C GLU A 55 2.91 14.18 25.18
N LYS A 56 1.89 13.33 25.23
CA LYS A 56 1.20 12.85 24.04
C LYS A 56 0.53 13.99 23.29
N HIS A 57 0.58 13.92 21.97
CA HIS A 57 -0.15 14.83 21.10
C HIS A 57 -1.66 14.54 21.13
N LEU A 58 -2.45 15.59 20.85
CA LEU A 58 -3.90 15.51 20.78
C LEU A 58 -4.36 14.48 19.74
N ASP A 59 -5.47 13.82 20.07
CA ASP A 59 -6.15 12.90 19.17
C ASP A 59 -6.47 13.57 17.83
N TYR A 60 -6.28 12.83 16.75
CA TYR A 60 -6.63 13.25 15.41
C TYR A 60 -7.92 12.55 14.97
N THR A 61 -8.89 13.32 14.50
CA THR A 61 -10.08 12.79 13.81
C THR A 61 -10.30 13.53 12.50
N SER A 62 -10.57 12.78 11.43
CA SER A 62 -11.10 13.33 10.18
C SER A 62 -12.00 12.32 9.49
N GLY A 63 -12.73 12.75 8.47
CA GLY A 63 -13.55 11.86 7.68
C GLY A 63 -13.80 12.42 6.29
N ALA A 64 -14.16 11.54 5.38
CA ALA A 64 -14.44 11.85 3.98
C ALA A 64 -15.31 10.76 3.36
N LEU A 65 -15.86 11.05 2.19
CA LEU A 65 -16.40 10.01 1.33
C LEU A 65 -15.26 9.50 0.43
N GLU A 66 -15.15 8.18 0.26
CA GLU A 66 -14.10 7.55 -0.55
C GLU A 66 -14.70 6.50 -1.48
N TRP A 67 -14.36 6.58 -2.76
CA TRP A 67 -14.63 5.55 -3.75
C TRP A 67 -13.38 4.68 -3.95
N ALA A 68 -13.51 3.39 -3.70
CA ALA A 68 -12.48 2.39 -3.96
C ALA A 68 -12.84 1.57 -5.20
N GLU A 69 -12.14 1.81 -6.30
CA GLU A 69 -12.37 1.15 -7.60
C GLU A 69 -11.38 0.01 -7.80
N LEU A 70 -11.87 -1.18 -8.17
CA LEU A 70 -11.02 -2.26 -8.68
C LEU A 70 -10.57 -1.93 -10.11
N ILE A 71 -9.29 -1.63 -10.29
CA ILE A 71 -8.73 -1.18 -11.57
C ILE A 71 -7.98 -2.28 -12.34
N GLU A 72 -7.58 -3.35 -11.65
CA GLU A 72 -7.00 -4.57 -12.23
C GLU A 72 -7.53 -5.79 -11.45
N ASP A 73 -7.93 -6.84 -12.16
CA ASP A 73 -8.50 -8.08 -11.62
C ASP A 73 -7.92 -9.30 -12.35
N GLU A 74 -6.74 -9.73 -11.93
CA GLU A 74 -6.03 -10.89 -12.46
C GLU A 74 -5.96 -12.01 -11.41
N ASN A 75 -5.45 -13.19 -11.79
CA ASN A 75 -5.37 -14.32 -10.87
C ASN A 75 -4.42 -14.07 -9.68
N ASN A 76 -3.30 -13.40 -9.94
CA ASN A 76 -2.23 -13.16 -8.96
C ASN A 76 -2.07 -11.67 -8.62
N LYS A 77 -2.93 -10.81 -9.17
CA LYS A 77 -2.81 -9.36 -9.04
C LYS A 77 -4.18 -8.71 -8.98
N LEU A 78 -4.41 -7.94 -7.93
CA LEU A 78 -5.55 -7.03 -7.81
C LEU A 78 -4.99 -5.62 -7.59
N SER A 79 -5.63 -4.60 -8.14
CA SER A 79 -5.25 -3.20 -7.88
C SER A 79 -6.48 -2.38 -7.59
N ILE A 80 -6.44 -1.61 -6.50
CA ILE A 80 -7.55 -0.80 -6.02
C ILE A 80 -7.12 0.66 -5.97
N GLN A 81 -7.83 1.51 -6.70
CA GLN A 81 -7.65 2.95 -6.69
C GLN A 81 -8.67 3.60 -5.74
N HIS A 82 -8.17 4.37 -4.78
CA HIS A 82 -8.98 5.12 -3.85
C HIS A 82 -9.07 6.59 -4.23
N LEU A 83 -10.29 7.13 -4.26
CA LEU A 83 -10.61 8.50 -4.65
C LEU A 83 -11.47 9.15 -3.57
N LEU A 84 -10.97 10.22 -2.95
CA LEU A 84 -11.74 10.99 -1.97
C LEU A 84 -12.68 11.95 -2.69
N VAL A 85 -13.89 12.10 -2.15
CA VAL A 85 -14.86 13.13 -2.53
C VAL A 85 -15.00 14.10 -1.36
N ILE A 86 -14.68 15.38 -1.62
CA ILE A 86 -14.74 16.45 -0.63
C ILE A 86 -15.79 17.46 -1.09
N LYS A 87 -16.69 17.87 -0.18
CA LYS A 87 -17.80 18.79 -0.48
C LYS A 87 -18.58 18.35 -1.73
N ASP A 88 -18.87 17.06 -1.82
CA ASP A 88 -19.68 16.37 -2.84
C ASP A 88 -19.17 16.43 -4.30
N THR A 89 -18.15 17.24 -4.59
CA THR A 89 -17.77 17.57 -5.97
C THR A 89 -16.26 17.51 -6.22
N MET A 90 -15.44 17.84 -5.22
CA MET A 90 -13.98 17.86 -5.40
C MET A 90 -13.42 16.46 -5.24
N VAL A 91 -12.88 15.90 -6.32
CA VAL A 91 -12.24 14.58 -6.32
C VAL A 91 -10.73 14.72 -6.11
N ILE A 92 -10.20 13.96 -5.16
CA ILE A 92 -8.76 13.82 -4.94
C ILE A 92 -8.40 12.35 -5.17
N LYS A 93 -7.49 12.09 -6.11
CA LYS A 93 -6.85 10.77 -6.19
C LYS A 93 -5.98 10.58 -4.95
N HIS A 94 -6.40 9.70 -4.05
CA HIS A 94 -5.86 9.65 -2.69
C HIS A 94 -4.69 8.69 -2.56
N TRP A 95 -4.92 7.40 -2.79
CA TRP A 95 -3.89 6.38 -2.72
C TRP A 95 -4.27 5.19 -3.57
N ARG A 96 -3.30 4.31 -3.83
CA ARG A 96 -3.50 3.06 -4.56
C ARG A 96 -2.88 1.93 -3.77
N GLN A 97 -3.53 0.79 -3.80
CA GLN A 97 -2.99 -0.46 -3.29
C GLN A 97 -2.99 -1.50 -4.40
N ASP A 98 -1.82 -2.10 -4.62
CA ASP A 98 -1.69 -3.30 -5.43
C ASP A 98 -1.52 -4.50 -4.49
N TRP A 99 -2.21 -5.59 -4.79
CA TRP A 99 -2.16 -6.84 -4.08
C TRP A 99 -1.59 -7.90 -5.00
N LEU A 100 -0.43 -8.44 -4.65
CA LEU A 100 0.29 -9.40 -5.47
C LEU A 100 0.46 -10.72 -4.71
N TYR A 101 -0.08 -11.81 -5.25
CA TYR A 101 0.00 -13.13 -4.65
C TYR A 101 1.41 -13.72 -4.83
N GLU A 102 2.01 -14.19 -3.74
CA GLU A 102 3.36 -14.79 -3.68
C GLU A 102 4.46 -13.92 -4.31
N ASN A 103 4.26 -12.60 -4.28
CA ASN A 103 5.22 -11.67 -4.83
C ASN A 103 6.48 -11.60 -3.98
N ASN A 104 7.62 -11.86 -4.59
CA ASN A 104 8.91 -11.87 -3.93
C ASN A 104 9.63 -10.52 -3.98
N ARG A 105 9.13 -9.50 -4.70
CA ARG A 105 9.81 -8.19 -4.79
C ARG A 105 9.05 -7.10 -4.06
N VAL A 106 9.63 -6.58 -2.98
CA VAL A 106 9.03 -5.55 -2.13
C VAL A 106 9.88 -4.27 -2.09
N PHE A 107 9.31 -3.18 -1.58
CA PHE A 107 10.06 -1.95 -1.29
C PHE A 107 9.83 -1.50 0.15
N HIS A 108 10.93 -1.22 0.84
CA HIS A 108 10.93 -0.75 2.22
C HIS A 108 11.29 0.73 2.26
N TYR A 109 10.52 1.51 3.02
CA TYR A 109 10.89 2.88 3.32
C TYR A 109 12.02 2.90 4.33
N ASP A 110 13.10 3.64 4.03
CA ASP A 110 14.21 3.85 4.95
C ASP A 110 13.94 5.10 5.80
N LYS A 111 14.24 6.28 5.24
CA LYS A 111 13.91 7.61 5.77
C LYS A 111 14.12 8.65 4.67
N ASP A 112 13.78 9.91 4.90
CA ASP A 112 14.13 11.04 4.01
C ASP A 112 13.75 10.83 2.53
N LYS A 113 12.59 10.21 2.28
CA LYS A 113 12.10 9.87 0.92
C LYS A 113 13.02 8.89 0.18
N LYS A 114 13.59 7.92 0.90
CA LYS A 114 14.37 6.81 0.34
C LYS A 114 13.63 5.50 0.49
N TRP A 115 13.66 4.71 -0.57
CA TRP A 115 13.14 3.35 -0.60
C TRP A 115 14.21 2.40 -1.10
N VAL A 116 14.27 1.23 -0.49
CA VAL A 116 15.13 0.11 -0.89
C VAL A 116 14.24 -1.01 -1.38
N PHE A 117 14.55 -1.53 -2.58
CA PHE A 117 13.86 -2.67 -3.17
C PHE A 117 14.64 -3.93 -2.84
N THR A 118 13.93 -4.94 -2.37
CA THR A 118 14.51 -6.22 -1.95
C THR A 118 13.72 -7.37 -2.56
N GLU A 119 14.42 -8.47 -2.80
CA GLU A 119 13.81 -9.75 -3.13
C GLU A 119 13.76 -10.61 -1.85
N LEU A 120 12.58 -11.15 -1.58
CA LEU A 120 12.30 -12.08 -0.49
C LEU A 120 12.44 -13.51 -1.02
N PRO A 121 12.91 -14.47 -0.21
CA PRO A 121 12.91 -15.88 -0.58
C PRO A 121 11.49 -16.37 -0.94
N GLU A 122 11.34 -17.16 -2.01
CA GLU A 122 10.02 -17.64 -2.48
C GLU A 122 9.26 -18.43 -1.40
N ASN A 123 9.98 -19.16 -0.54
CA ASN A 123 9.40 -19.91 0.56
C ASN A 123 8.80 -19.02 1.66
N GLU A 124 9.26 -17.77 1.81
CA GLU A 124 8.74 -16.83 2.81
C GLU A 124 7.43 -16.17 2.35
N VAL A 125 7.22 -16.03 1.03
CA VAL A 125 6.03 -15.37 0.46
C VAL A 125 4.96 -16.36 0.00
N LYS A 126 5.21 -17.67 0.10
CA LYS A 126 4.27 -18.71 -0.31
C LYS A 126 2.93 -18.58 0.43
N GLY A 127 1.83 -18.58 -0.31
CA GLY A 127 0.48 -18.39 0.24
C GLY A 127 0.18 -16.99 0.79
N GLN A 128 1.08 -16.02 0.58
CA GLN A 128 0.91 -14.65 1.05
C GLN A 128 0.44 -13.72 -0.06
N TRP A 129 -0.19 -12.63 0.36
CA TRP A 129 -0.44 -11.47 -0.49
C TRP A 129 0.47 -10.33 -0.04
N THR A 130 1.23 -9.78 -0.99
CA THR A 130 1.96 -8.53 -0.81
C THR A 130 1.04 -7.36 -1.10
N GLN A 131 0.87 -6.45 -0.14
CA GLN A 131 0.28 -5.14 -0.35
C GLN A 131 1.39 -4.13 -0.71
N LEU A 132 1.29 -3.51 -1.89
CA LEU A 132 2.11 -2.37 -2.29
C LEU A 132 1.25 -1.10 -2.23
N VAL A 133 1.62 -0.15 -1.37
CA VAL A 133 0.88 1.09 -1.20
C VAL A 133 1.60 2.26 -1.85
N TYR A 134 0.85 3.03 -2.63
CA TYR A 134 1.33 4.20 -3.37
C TYR A 134 0.62 5.48 -2.97
N GLN A 135 1.30 6.60 -3.13
CA GLN A 135 0.79 7.93 -2.76
C GLN A 135 -0.15 8.51 -3.83
N VAL A 136 -0.62 9.74 -3.60
CA VAL A 136 -1.48 10.50 -4.52
C VAL A 136 -0.93 10.54 -5.95
N ASP A 137 0.40 10.60 -6.10
CA ASP A 137 1.15 10.70 -7.36
C ASP A 137 1.72 9.35 -7.84
N ASP A 138 1.26 8.23 -7.28
CA ASP A 138 1.72 6.86 -7.52
C ASP A 138 3.19 6.57 -7.16
N SER A 139 3.89 7.49 -6.49
CA SER A 139 5.18 7.21 -5.85
C SER A 139 5.04 6.15 -4.74
N PRO A 140 6.11 5.39 -4.42
CA PRO A 140 6.01 4.35 -3.41
C PRO A 140 5.74 4.98 -2.04
N ARG A 141 4.96 4.29 -1.21
CA ARG A 141 4.72 4.68 0.18
C ARG A 141 5.32 3.64 1.11
N TYR A 142 4.72 2.45 1.17
CA TYR A 142 5.22 1.31 1.92
C TYR A 142 4.72 0.01 1.26
N SER A 143 5.32 -1.11 1.63
CA SER A 143 4.83 -2.42 1.24
C SER A 143 5.05 -3.46 2.34
N GLY A 144 4.29 -4.55 2.28
CA GLY A 144 4.55 -5.73 3.10
C GLY A 144 3.76 -6.93 2.63
N SER A 145 4.19 -8.12 3.05
CA SER A 145 3.61 -9.40 2.68
C SER A 145 3.15 -10.14 3.92
N ALA A 146 1.95 -10.71 3.86
CA ALA A 146 1.38 -11.54 4.91
C ALA A 146 0.25 -12.44 4.35
N THR A 147 -0.22 -13.36 5.18
CA THR A 147 -1.33 -14.26 4.84
C THR A 147 -2.66 -13.68 5.32
N TRP A 148 -3.70 -13.75 4.49
CA TRP A 148 -5.07 -13.54 4.95
C TRP A 148 -5.52 -14.67 5.86
N ILE A 149 -6.13 -14.33 6.98
CA ILE A 149 -6.64 -15.26 7.99
C ILE A 149 -8.17 -15.24 7.92
N HIS A 150 -8.75 -16.44 7.77
CA HIS A 150 -10.18 -16.71 7.74
C HIS A 150 -10.51 -17.71 8.85
N ALA A 151 -10.73 -17.20 10.06
CA ALA A 151 -10.92 -18.03 11.25
C ALA A 151 -11.82 -17.33 12.25
N ASP A 152 -12.62 -18.10 13.00
CA ASP A 152 -13.48 -17.62 14.08
C ASP A 152 -14.38 -16.44 13.68
N GLY A 153 -14.89 -16.47 12.44
CA GLY A 153 -15.75 -15.43 11.89
C GLY A 153 -15.03 -14.13 11.50
N LYS A 154 -13.69 -14.11 11.55
CA LYS A 154 -12.87 -12.95 11.17
C LYS A 154 -12.15 -13.21 9.84
N ASN A 155 -12.05 -12.16 9.03
CA ASN A 155 -11.36 -12.16 7.75
C ASN A 155 -10.39 -10.98 7.73
N TYR A 156 -9.11 -11.22 7.98
CA TYR A 156 -8.14 -10.13 8.08
C TYR A 156 -6.77 -10.46 7.51
N TRP A 157 -6.06 -9.43 7.08
CA TRP A 157 -4.66 -9.46 6.70
C TRP A 157 -3.88 -8.48 7.57
N GLU A 158 -2.73 -8.91 8.08
CA GLU A 158 -1.95 -8.10 9.00
C GLU A 158 -0.45 -8.15 8.72
N ASN A 159 0.20 -7.00 8.68
CA ASN A 159 1.64 -6.88 8.49
C ASN A 159 2.23 -5.72 9.32
N LYS A 160 3.56 -5.67 9.40
CA LYS A 160 4.29 -4.47 9.84
C LYS A 160 5.20 -3.95 8.72
N SER A 161 5.22 -2.63 8.50
CA SER A 161 6.06 -2.01 7.48
C SER A 161 6.37 -0.54 7.77
N ASP A 162 7.60 -0.12 7.48
CA ASP A 162 8.01 1.27 7.57
C ASP A 162 7.41 2.11 6.45
N SER A 163 7.09 3.37 6.77
CA SER A 163 6.46 4.30 5.85
C SER A 163 6.88 5.75 6.09
N PRO A 164 6.76 6.62 5.06
CA PRO A 164 6.83 8.06 5.23
C PRO A 164 5.70 8.55 6.13
N LEU A 165 5.98 9.65 6.84
CA LEU A 165 4.99 10.32 7.66
C LEU A 165 3.78 10.78 6.83
N PRO A 166 2.54 10.59 7.32
CA PRO A 166 1.37 11.19 6.68
C PRO A 166 1.34 12.70 6.93
N ARG A 167 0.56 13.43 6.12
CA ARG A 167 0.43 14.90 6.20
C ARG A 167 0.05 15.42 7.57
N ARG A 168 -0.81 14.71 8.30
CA ARG A 168 -1.21 15.08 9.67
C ARG A 168 -0.02 15.21 10.63
N GLU A 169 1.06 14.47 10.37
CA GLU A 169 2.27 14.47 11.19
C GLU A 169 3.27 15.52 10.68
N TYR A 170 3.82 15.35 9.47
CA TYR A 170 4.93 16.20 8.99
C TYR A 170 4.59 17.69 8.85
N SER A 171 3.29 18.06 8.85
CA SER A 171 2.86 19.47 8.79
C SER A 171 2.67 20.11 10.17
N LYS A 172 2.77 19.32 11.25
CA LYS A 172 2.52 19.75 12.63
C LYS A 172 3.69 19.53 13.56
N ARG A 173 4.58 18.58 13.23
CA ARG A 173 5.73 18.19 14.06
C ARG A 173 6.88 17.65 13.22
N SER A 174 8.05 17.54 13.85
CA SER A 174 9.31 17.15 13.21
C SER A 174 10.26 16.38 14.14
N ASP A 175 9.73 15.84 15.23
CA ASP A 175 10.42 15.13 16.31
C ASP A 175 10.67 13.65 16.00
N TYR A 176 10.19 13.14 14.87
CA TYR A 176 10.50 11.82 14.33
C TYR A 176 10.39 11.81 12.80
N ASN A 177 10.82 10.73 12.14
CA ASN A 177 10.97 10.72 10.68
C ASN A 177 10.51 9.41 9.99
N VAL A 178 10.23 8.35 10.74
CA VAL A 178 9.73 7.08 10.21
C VAL A 178 8.51 6.63 11.00
N MET A 179 7.49 6.14 10.30
CA MET A 179 6.36 5.48 10.93
C MET A 179 6.40 3.98 10.61
N ALA A 180 6.70 3.15 11.60
CA ALA A 180 6.63 1.70 11.47
C ALA A 180 5.19 1.27 11.73
N ARG A 181 4.44 1.05 10.64
CA ARG A 181 3.00 0.81 10.69
C ARG A 181 2.71 -0.67 10.91
N GLY A 182 1.99 -1.01 11.97
CA GLY A 182 1.17 -2.22 11.98
C GLY A 182 -0.07 -1.94 11.13
N ASN A 183 -0.34 -2.74 10.10
CA ASN A 183 -1.54 -2.61 9.28
C ASN A 183 -2.37 -3.87 9.46
N ARG A 184 -3.58 -3.75 9.99
CA ARG A 184 -4.59 -4.81 10.02
C ARG A 184 -5.78 -4.38 9.19
N GLN A 185 -6.01 -5.07 8.08
CA GLN A 185 -7.16 -4.88 7.20
C GLN A 185 -8.15 -6.00 7.46
N GLU A 186 -9.31 -5.66 8.00
CA GLU A 186 -10.34 -6.62 8.40
C GLU A 186 -11.64 -6.33 7.66
N ILE A 187 -12.24 -7.36 7.07
CA ILE A 187 -13.56 -7.28 6.47
C ILE A 187 -14.62 -7.47 7.56
N THR A 188 -15.63 -6.60 7.53
CA THR A 188 -16.68 -6.47 8.56
C THR A 188 -18.05 -6.45 7.89
N ASP A 189 -19.12 -6.56 8.68
CA ASP A 189 -20.50 -6.49 8.19
C ASP A 189 -20.87 -5.11 7.61
N TYR A 190 -20.25 -4.04 8.09
CA TYR A 190 -20.49 -2.67 7.62
C TYR A 190 -19.58 -2.23 6.47
N GLY A 191 -18.61 -3.06 6.05
CA GLY A 191 -17.56 -2.68 5.10
C GLY A 191 -16.22 -3.23 5.55
N TRP A 192 -15.22 -2.37 5.79
CA TRP A 192 -13.92 -2.84 6.28
C TRP A 192 -13.29 -1.88 7.28
N LEU A 193 -12.33 -2.41 8.05
CA LEU A 193 -11.62 -1.73 9.09
C LEU A 193 -10.12 -1.77 8.79
N HIS A 194 -9.46 -0.62 8.86
CA HIS A 194 -8.00 -0.53 8.89
C HIS A 194 -7.55 -0.09 10.26
N GLU A 195 -7.24 -1.06 11.11
CA GLU A 195 -6.58 -0.81 12.39
C GLU A 195 -5.09 -0.69 12.19
N GLN A 196 -4.47 0.17 12.99
CA GLN A 196 -3.04 0.40 12.92
C GLN A 196 -2.43 0.47 14.30
N ASP A 197 -1.39 -0.31 14.53
CA ASP A 197 -0.54 -0.21 15.71
C ASP A 197 0.80 0.34 15.24
N ASN A 198 0.92 1.67 15.27
CA ASN A 198 2.04 2.41 14.70
C ASN A 198 3.09 2.69 15.76
N ASP A 199 4.37 2.53 15.40
CA ASP A 199 5.48 3.09 16.17
C ASP A 199 6.02 4.33 15.46
N LYS A 200 6.18 5.43 16.21
CA LYS A 200 6.83 6.67 15.76
C LYS A 200 8.32 6.55 16.04
N ILE A 201 9.12 6.46 14.99
CA ILE A 201 10.54 6.13 15.07
C ILE A 201 11.41 7.32 14.66
N ILE A 202 12.43 7.59 15.47
CA ILE A 202 13.56 8.45 15.13
C ILE A 202 14.66 7.55 14.56
N ARG A 203 14.90 7.70 13.25
CA ARG A 203 15.92 6.93 12.53
C ARG A 203 17.08 7.82 12.10
N GLU A 204 18.28 7.44 12.53
CA GLU A 204 19.54 8.09 12.17
C GLU A 204 20.51 7.11 11.52
N THR A 205 21.26 7.55 10.52
CA THR A 205 22.20 6.70 9.81
C THR A 205 23.31 6.21 10.75
N GLY A 206 23.52 4.89 10.80
CA GLY A 206 24.55 4.27 11.64
C GLY A 206 24.19 4.19 13.13
N LYS A 207 22.96 4.56 13.51
CA LYS A 207 22.45 4.43 14.88
C LYS A 207 21.26 3.47 14.92
N LYS A 208 20.98 2.96 16.11
CA LYS A 208 19.76 2.18 16.36
C LYS A 208 18.55 3.11 16.34
N ASP A 209 17.44 2.61 15.82
CA ASP A 209 16.14 3.28 15.89
C ASP A 209 15.74 3.56 17.34
N VAL A 210 15.19 4.76 17.56
CA VAL A 210 14.63 5.17 18.85
C VAL A 210 13.12 5.28 18.71
N LEU A 211 12.38 4.59 19.59
CA LEU A 211 10.94 4.70 19.70
C LEU A 211 10.58 6.00 20.43
N LEU A 212 9.86 6.89 19.76
CA LEU A 212 9.33 8.10 20.37
C LEU A 212 8.01 7.82 21.10
N ALA A 213 7.04 7.25 20.39
CA ALA A 213 5.72 6.93 20.92
C ALA A 213 5.03 5.88 20.04
N GLN A 214 4.07 5.18 20.63
CA GLN A 214 3.15 4.29 19.95
C GLN A 214 1.82 5.00 19.71
N GLU A 215 1.14 4.66 18.61
CA GLU A 215 -0.13 5.27 18.20
C GLU A 215 -1.08 4.19 17.70
N LYS A 216 -2.32 4.20 18.22
CA LYS A 216 -3.42 3.41 17.67
C LYS A 216 -4.12 4.22 16.59
N GLY A 217 -4.17 3.69 15.37
CA GLY A 217 -5.04 4.13 14.30
C GLY A 217 -6.27 3.23 14.20
N TYR A 218 -7.44 3.85 13.99
CA TYR A 218 -8.70 3.16 13.84
C TYR A 218 -9.48 3.81 12.69
N ASN A 219 -9.35 3.24 11.50
CA ASN A 219 -9.94 3.80 10.29
C ASN A 219 -11.10 2.93 9.82
N THR A 220 -12.32 3.44 9.91
CA THR A 220 -13.54 2.71 9.49
C THR A 220 -13.93 3.07 8.07
N TYR A 221 -14.21 2.08 7.25
CA TYR A 221 -14.77 2.24 5.90
C TYR A 221 -16.20 1.68 5.92
N VAL A 222 -17.17 2.54 6.25
CA VAL A 222 -18.58 2.16 6.32
C VAL A 222 -19.19 2.29 4.94
N ARG A 223 -19.69 1.19 4.38
CA ARG A 223 -20.27 1.14 3.03
C ARG A 223 -21.52 2.00 2.97
N VAL A 224 -21.63 2.77 1.91
CA VAL A 224 -22.80 3.60 1.59
C VAL A 224 -23.21 3.39 0.13
N PRO A 225 -24.42 3.82 -0.29
CA PRO A 225 -24.82 3.72 -1.69
C PRO A 225 -23.82 4.38 -2.64
N ASP A 226 -23.52 3.68 -3.73
CA ASP A 226 -22.54 4.07 -4.73
C ASP A 226 -22.82 5.44 -5.38
N GLU A 227 -24.08 5.86 -5.41
CA GLU A 227 -24.54 7.15 -5.91
C GLU A 227 -23.91 8.32 -5.15
N GLN A 228 -23.57 8.15 -3.87
CA GLN A 228 -22.89 9.20 -3.11
C GLN A 228 -21.49 9.46 -3.70
N CYS A 229 -20.83 8.44 -4.24
CA CYS A 229 -19.51 8.52 -4.85
C CYS A 229 -19.55 8.87 -6.35
N LYS A 230 -20.69 9.35 -6.87
CA LYS A 230 -20.85 9.63 -8.32
C LYS A 230 -19.76 10.54 -8.87
N ALA A 231 -19.39 11.60 -8.14
CA ALA A 231 -18.34 12.52 -8.56
C ALA A 231 -16.99 11.81 -8.81
N ALA A 232 -16.59 10.90 -7.90
CA ALA A 232 -15.37 10.11 -8.06
C ALA A 232 -15.45 9.15 -9.25
N LYS A 233 -16.60 8.47 -9.43
CA LYS A 233 -16.83 7.57 -10.58
C LYS A 233 -16.72 8.30 -11.91
N ASP A 234 -17.37 9.46 -12.03
CA ASP A 234 -17.34 10.30 -13.23
C ASP A 234 -15.91 10.80 -13.50
N TRP A 235 -15.21 11.26 -12.46
CA TRP A 235 -13.82 11.69 -12.57
C TRP A 235 -12.91 10.54 -13.03
N TRP A 236 -13.05 9.34 -12.45
CA TRP A 236 -12.24 8.19 -12.83
C TRP A 236 -12.44 7.80 -14.29
N LYS A 237 -13.69 7.82 -14.78
CA LYS A 237 -14.02 7.53 -16.18
C LYS A 237 -13.20 8.40 -17.16
N ASN A 238 -12.99 9.66 -16.81
CA ASN A 238 -12.25 10.63 -17.63
C ASN A 238 -10.73 10.55 -17.43
N ASN A 239 -10.26 10.18 -16.24
CA ASN A 239 -8.83 10.27 -15.89
C ASN A 239 -8.09 8.92 -15.89
N LYS A 240 -8.78 7.78 -15.92
CA LYS A 240 -8.15 6.45 -15.83
C LYS A 240 -7.08 6.17 -16.88
N LYS A 241 -7.25 6.70 -18.11
CA LYS A 241 -6.26 6.55 -19.19
C LYS A 241 -4.97 7.32 -18.91
N PHE A 242 -5.06 8.50 -18.32
CA PHE A 242 -3.90 9.27 -17.89
C PHE A 242 -3.16 8.52 -16.78
N TRP A 243 -3.87 8.10 -15.74
CA TRP A 243 -3.26 7.36 -14.62
C TRP A 243 -2.69 6.00 -15.00
N ALA A 244 -3.22 5.33 -16.02
CA ALA A 244 -2.57 4.15 -16.59
C ALA A 244 -1.15 4.45 -17.15
N LYS A 245 -0.97 5.60 -17.82
CA LYS A 245 0.37 6.06 -18.27
C LYS A 245 1.27 6.36 -17.08
N VAL A 246 0.74 6.98 -16.02
CA VAL A 246 1.49 7.27 -14.78
C VAL A 246 2.00 5.98 -14.13
N ARG A 247 1.13 4.98 -13.96
CA ARG A 247 1.52 3.65 -13.46
C ARG A 247 2.58 3.00 -14.33
N SER A 248 2.43 3.04 -15.66
CA SER A 248 3.45 2.52 -16.59
C SER A 248 4.80 3.21 -16.44
N ALA A 249 4.82 4.53 -16.34
CA ALA A 249 6.04 5.31 -16.17
C ALA A 249 6.74 5.00 -14.83
N TRP A 250 5.99 4.90 -13.74
CA TRP A 250 6.53 4.47 -12.45
C TRP A 250 7.06 3.03 -12.49
N ASN A 251 6.37 2.11 -13.15
CA ASN A 251 6.82 0.72 -13.28
C ASN A 251 8.20 0.63 -13.98
N LYS A 252 8.47 1.51 -14.97
CA LYS A 252 9.79 1.62 -15.61
C LYS A 252 10.89 2.08 -14.63
N VAL A 253 10.54 2.85 -13.60
CA VAL A 253 11.48 3.28 -12.56
C VAL A 253 11.66 2.17 -11.52
N TYR A 254 10.60 1.50 -11.11
CA TYR A 254 10.69 0.41 -10.13
C TYR A 254 11.50 -0.77 -10.67
N THR A 255 11.23 -1.21 -11.90
CA THR A 255 11.88 -2.40 -12.47
C THR A 255 13.40 -2.29 -12.55
N LYS A 256 13.94 -1.10 -12.82
CA LYS A 256 15.37 -0.88 -13.08
C LYS A 256 16.24 -0.60 -11.85
N ASN A 257 15.62 -0.27 -10.71
CA ASN A 257 16.34 0.30 -9.59
C ASN A 257 16.21 -0.54 -8.32
N SER A 258 17.30 -0.67 -7.59
CA SER A 258 17.31 -1.26 -6.24
C SER A 258 17.10 -0.22 -5.16
N LYS A 259 17.29 1.07 -5.47
CA LYS A 259 17.05 2.20 -4.57
C LYS A 259 16.44 3.38 -5.30
N ILE A 260 15.49 4.03 -4.65
CA ILE A 260 14.87 5.27 -5.12
C ILE A 260 14.95 6.30 -4.01
N GLU A 261 15.47 7.48 -4.34
CA GLU A 261 15.39 8.67 -3.51
C GLU A 261 14.59 9.74 -4.25
N LEU A 262 13.55 10.29 -3.62
CA LEU A 262 12.73 11.33 -4.22
C LEU A 262 13.06 12.71 -3.64
N ALA A 263 13.34 13.66 -4.53
CA ALA A 263 13.46 15.07 -4.15
C ALA A 263 12.18 15.55 -3.44
N LYS A 264 12.33 16.41 -2.42
CA LYS A 264 11.18 16.99 -1.71
C LYS A 264 10.34 17.87 -2.65
N ALA A 265 11.00 18.64 -3.51
CA ALA A 265 10.41 19.51 -4.50
C ALA A 265 11.36 19.72 -5.70
N VAL A 266 10.77 19.99 -6.87
CA VAL A 266 11.45 20.51 -8.07
C VAL A 266 10.68 21.77 -8.47
N ASP A 267 11.40 22.85 -8.80
CA ASP A 267 10.80 24.16 -9.07
C ASP A 267 9.87 24.65 -7.95
N LYS A 268 10.29 24.43 -6.69
CA LYS A 268 9.55 24.76 -5.45
C LYS A 268 8.19 24.06 -5.30
N LYS A 269 7.88 23.06 -6.14
CA LYS A 269 6.64 22.29 -6.09
C LYS A 269 6.92 20.80 -5.84
N PRO A 270 6.15 20.13 -4.97
CA PRO A 270 6.21 18.67 -4.81
C PRO A 270 5.63 17.97 -6.05
N LEU A 271 5.97 16.68 -6.21
CA LEU A 271 5.66 15.89 -7.39
C LEU A 271 4.15 15.88 -7.74
N PHE A 272 3.27 15.63 -6.77
CA PHE A 272 1.82 15.64 -7.01
C PHE A 272 1.28 16.93 -7.64
N MET A 273 1.86 18.10 -7.34
CA MET A 273 1.42 19.36 -7.94
C MET A 273 1.74 19.44 -9.44
N HIS A 274 2.86 18.85 -9.86
CA HIS A 274 3.22 18.77 -11.27
C HIS A 274 2.29 17.82 -12.02
N PHE A 275 1.83 16.74 -11.37
CA PHE A 275 0.88 15.81 -11.96
C PHE A 275 -0.48 16.45 -12.29
N TYR A 276 -0.96 17.43 -11.51
CA TYR A 276 -2.20 18.15 -11.85
C TYR A 276 -2.11 18.85 -13.21
N GLU A 277 -0.96 19.45 -13.53
CA GLU A 277 -0.78 20.12 -14.81
C GLU A 277 -0.58 19.11 -15.95
N LEU A 278 0.10 17.98 -15.70
CA LEU A 278 0.22 16.90 -16.67
C LEU A 278 -1.13 16.23 -16.97
N GLU A 279 -1.99 16.07 -15.96
CA GLU A 279 -3.33 15.51 -16.08
C GLU A 279 -4.22 16.41 -16.94
N LYS A 280 -4.27 17.72 -16.64
CA LYS A 280 -5.05 18.71 -17.40
C LYS A 280 -4.73 18.71 -18.90
N LYS A 281 -3.44 18.56 -19.25
CA LYS A 281 -3.01 18.51 -20.65
C LYS A 281 -2.99 17.09 -21.24
N ASN A 282 -3.42 16.08 -20.47
CA ASN A 282 -3.37 14.66 -20.83
C ASN A 282 -2.00 14.23 -21.39
N ALA A 283 -0.94 14.57 -20.66
CA ALA A 283 0.44 14.33 -21.06
C ALA A 283 0.69 12.88 -21.51
N ASN A 284 1.65 12.70 -22.42
CA ASN A 284 2.06 11.36 -22.83
C ASN A 284 3.02 10.73 -21.81
N GLU A 285 3.25 9.42 -21.92
CA GLU A 285 4.07 8.67 -20.98
C GLU A 285 5.55 9.15 -20.94
N LYS A 286 6.09 9.66 -22.05
CA LYS A 286 7.46 10.19 -22.10
C LYS A 286 7.60 11.45 -21.25
N GLU A 287 6.64 12.36 -21.32
CA GLU A 287 6.61 13.57 -20.48
C GLU A 287 6.47 13.22 -18.99
N ILE A 288 5.60 12.25 -18.68
CA ILE A 288 5.39 11.77 -17.31
C ILE A 288 6.67 11.14 -16.77
N LEU A 289 7.30 10.24 -17.52
CA LEU A 289 8.55 9.59 -17.14
C LEU A 289 9.67 10.60 -16.92
N ALA A 290 9.79 11.60 -17.81
CA ALA A 290 10.78 12.66 -17.67
C ALA A 290 10.58 13.47 -16.37
N LEU A 291 9.33 13.77 -15.99
CA LEU A 291 9.04 14.40 -14.71
C LEU A 291 9.45 13.50 -13.52
N ILE A 292 9.06 12.23 -13.54
CA ILE A 292 9.42 11.29 -12.48
C ILE A 292 10.94 11.21 -12.32
N GLN A 293 11.69 11.13 -13.43
CA GLN A 293 13.16 11.09 -13.41
C GLN A 293 13.81 12.37 -12.88
N LYS A 294 13.17 13.54 -13.01
CA LYS A 294 13.65 14.77 -12.36
C LYS A 294 13.56 14.72 -10.84
N PHE A 295 12.59 13.97 -10.31
CA PHE A 295 12.41 13.80 -8.87
C PHE A 295 13.21 12.63 -8.33
N ALA A 296 13.31 11.53 -9.09
CA ALA A 296 13.93 10.30 -8.66
C ALA A 296 15.44 10.31 -8.94
N SER A 297 16.24 10.39 -7.88
CA SER A 297 17.63 9.96 -7.92
C SER A 297 17.66 8.45 -7.77
N THR A 298 18.21 7.77 -8.77
CA THR A 298 18.19 6.30 -8.85
C THR A 298 19.61 5.75 -8.89
N LYS A 299 19.87 4.65 -8.16
CA LYS A 299 21.10 3.86 -8.30
C LYS A 299 20.72 2.46 -8.77
N THR A 300 21.33 2.01 -9.87
CA THR A 300 21.22 0.64 -10.39
C THR A 300 22.14 -0.29 -9.61
N THR A 301 21.79 -1.57 -9.49
CA THR A 301 22.73 -2.62 -9.09
C THR A 301 23.81 -2.73 -10.16
N GLU A 302 25.05 -2.33 -9.84
CA GLU A 302 26.21 -2.86 -10.56
C GLU A 302 26.30 -4.34 -10.18
N ASN A 303 25.88 -5.22 -11.10
CA ASN A 303 26.24 -6.63 -10.98
C ASN A 303 27.76 -6.71 -11.15
N ALA A 304 28.48 -6.83 -10.05
CA ALA A 304 29.87 -7.27 -10.10
C ALA A 304 29.88 -8.68 -10.71
N PRO A 305 30.57 -8.92 -11.83
CA PRO A 305 30.80 -10.30 -12.26
C PRO A 305 31.72 -10.95 -11.21
N GLY A 306 31.19 -11.98 -10.56
CA GLY A 306 32.00 -12.87 -9.74
C GLY A 306 33.16 -13.43 -10.57
N LYS A 307 34.38 -13.28 -10.03
CA LYS A 307 35.52 -14.09 -10.42
C LYS A 307 35.49 -15.40 -9.64
#